data_AF-B7AN49-F1
#
_entry.id   AF-B7AN49-F1
#
_cell.length_a   1.000
_cell.length_b   1.000
_cell.length_c   1.000
_cell.angle_alpha   90.00
_cell.angle_beta   90.00
_cell.angle_gamma   90.00
#
_symmetry.space_group_name_H-M   'P 1'
#
loop_
_entity.id
_entity.type
_entity.pdbx_description
1 polymer ?
#
loop_
_entity_poly.entity_id
_entity_poly.type
_entity_poly.pdbx_seq_one_letter_code
_entity_poly.pdbx_strand_id
1 'polypeptide(L)'
;MIEECRDKQRQAEQERDYALSHQKKVEIPVEKPVLYQKCGNCKQTAYLKVKEKYDMQREKLAGRYKTKTAMYEALMFLLIWYSVSTTLFQMIRSKIFISDCVVFFDTIATFTQTIAGWVVLAGKNVAQISDGISNPVVAGIINWLIRILICGGCLVGVGILLAFIEIKIAGLYKKYCWDMITIMVILVSMAIAIYFGDWIKEVLPINLLFLLLFVQLVYVGIRWYVKGWRENRGYV
;
A
#
# COMPACT_ATOMS: atom_id res chain seq x y z
N MET A 1 -6.13 -0.24 -28.51
CA MET A 1 -6.50 1.20 -28.36
C MET A 1 -5.34 2.07 -27.85
N ILE A 2 -4.66 1.73 -26.74
CA ILE A 2 -3.44 2.45 -26.30
C ILE A 2 -2.27 2.20 -27.25
N GLU A 3 -2.07 0.96 -27.69
CA GLU A 3 -1.08 0.61 -28.73
C GLU A 3 -1.29 1.42 -30.01
N GLU A 4 -2.53 1.49 -30.48
CA GLU A 4 -2.89 2.26 -31.67
C GLU A 4 -2.58 3.77 -31.53
N CYS A 5 -2.76 4.36 -30.35
CA CYS A 5 -2.35 5.75 -30.10
C CYS A 5 -0.83 5.91 -29.98
N ARG A 6 -0.12 4.90 -29.45
CA ARG A 6 1.35 4.90 -29.33
C ARG A 6 2.01 4.74 -30.70
N ASP A 7 1.40 3.96 -31.58
CA ASP A 7 1.85 3.77 -32.96
C ASP A 7 1.62 5.04 -33.78
N LYS A 8 0.48 5.72 -33.60
CA LYS A 8 0.22 7.03 -34.22
C LYS A 8 1.23 8.11 -33.78
N GLN A 9 1.70 8.07 -32.52
CA GLN A 9 2.78 8.98 -32.08
C GLN A 9 4.12 8.64 -32.71
N ARG A 10 4.49 7.35 -32.77
CA ARG A 10 5.73 6.91 -33.44
C ARG A 10 5.74 7.28 -34.92
N GLN A 11 4.60 7.15 -35.59
CA GLN A 11 4.44 7.54 -36.99
C GLN A 11 4.61 9.05 -37.17
N ALA A 12 4.05 9.86 -36.27
CA ALA A 12 4.18 11.31 -36.29
C ALA A 12 5.63 11.78 -36.01
N GLU A 13 6.37 11.10 -35.13
CA GLU A 13 7.80 11.35 -34.90
C GLU A 13 8.66 10.98 -36.12
N GLN A 14 8.36 9.86 -36.79
CA GLN A 14 9.05 9.46 -38.02
C GLN A 14 8.85 10.45 -39.16
N GLU A 15 7.63 10.98 -39.34
CA GLU A 15 7.36 12.01 -40.35
C GLU A 15 8.11 13.32 -40.06
N ARG A 16 8.29 13.67 -38.78
CA ARG A 16 9.09 14.82 -38.37
C ARG A 16 10.58 14.60 -38.67
N ASP A 17 11.14 13.45 -38.34
CA ASP A 17 12.55 13.13 -38.61
C ASP A 17 12.83 13.06 -40.12
N TYR A 18 11.89 12.53 -40.89
CA TYR A 18 11.94 12.55 -42.36
C TYR A 18 11.95 13.98 -42.89
N ALA A 19 11.06 14.85 -42.41
CA ALA A 19 11.04 16.27 -42.79
C ALA A 19 12.32 17.02 -42.37
N LEU A 20 12.93 16.65 -41.23
CA LEU A 20 14.19 17.21 -40.75
C LEU A 20 15.37 16.80 -41.65
N SER A 21 15.35 15.55 -42.13
CA SER A 21 16.41 14.99 -42.98
C SER A 21 16.46 15.64 -44.37
N HIS A 22 15.30 15.92 -44.98
CA HIS A 22 15.20 16.67 -46.25
C HIS A 22 15.60 18.14 -46.15
N GLN A 23 15.77 18.68 -44.94
CA GLN A 23 16.26 20.05 -44.72
C GLN A 23 17.78 20.13 -44.61
N LYS A 24 18.49 19.01 -44.36
CA LYS A 24 19.95 18.98 -44.27
C LYS A 24 20.53 18.94 -45.69
N LYS A 25 20.84 20.12 -46.23
CA LYS A 25 21.47 20.30 -47.55
C LYS A 25 22.70 19.40 -47.69
N VAL A 26 22.71 18.58 -48.74
CA VAL A 26 23.90 17.91 -49.25
C VAL A 26 24.84 19.00 -49.76
N GLU A 27 25.99 19.19 -49.11
CA GLU A 27 27.09 20.01 -49.62
C GLU A 27 27.73 19.27 -50.80
N ILE A 28 27.28 19.56 -52.02
CA ILE A 28 27.97 19.20 -53.26
C ILE A 28 28.65 20.48 -53.77
N PRO A 29 29.97 20.47 -54.06
CA PRO A 29 30.65 21.64 -54.57
C PRO A 29 30.47 21.70 -56.09
N VAL A 30 29.67 22.64 -56.60
CA VAL A 30 29.67 22.99 -58.03
C VAL A 30 29.56 24.49 -58.23
N GLU A 31 30.41 24.97 -59.13
CA GLU A 31 30.68 26.32 -59.61
C GLU A 31 29.44 27.11 -60.12
N LYS A 32 29.56 28.44 -60.06
CA LYS A 32 28.58 29.56 -60.23
C LYS A 32 27.81 29.60 -61.60
N PRO A 33 26.90 30.59 -61.85
CA PRO A 33 25.83 31.21 -61.02
C PRO A 33 24.50 31.39 -61.81
N VAL A 34 23.31 31.19 -61.23
CA VAL A 34 22.11 31.94 -61.69
C VAL A 34 21.00 32.04 -60.63
N LEU A 35 20.68 33.29 -60.31
CA LEU A 35 19.32 33.85 -60.12
C LEU A 35 18.31 33.10 -59.25
N TYR A 36 18.40 33.24 -57.92
CA TYR A 36 17.17 33.25 -57.09
C TYR A 36 17.25 34.30 -55.99
N GLN A 37 16.38 35.29 -56.17
CA GLN A 37 16.01 36.36 -55.27
C GLN A 37 15.63 35.84 -53.87
N LYS A 38 16.07 36.58 -52.85
CA LYS A 38 15.70 36.45 -51.42
C LYS A 38 14.30 35.86 -51.23
N CYS A 39 14.21 34.76 -50.48
CA CYS A 39 13.02 34.48 -49.68
C CYS A 39 13.38 33.85 -48.33
N GLY A 40 13.80 34.71 -47.40
CA GLY A 40 14.03 34.34 -46.00
C GLY A 40 12.74 34.06 -45.22
N ASN A 41 11.56 34.37 -45.78
CA ASN A 41 10.27 34.32 -45.06
C ASN A 41 9.26 33.27 -45.55
N CYS A 42 9.43 32.65 -46.74
CA CYS A 42 8.46 31.67 -47.27
C CYS A 42 8.55 30.27 -46.64
N LYS A 43 9.70 29.86 -46.09
CA LYS A 43 9.86 28.52 -45.52
C LYS A 43 9.59 28.47 -44.00
N GLN A 44 9.80 29.58 -43.29
CA GLN A 44 9.64 29.63 -41.83
C GLN A 44 8.15 29.64 -41.43
N THR A 45 7.30 30.36 -42.15
CA THR A 45 5.84 30.38 -41.91
C THR A 45 5.19 29.03 -42.22
N ALA A 46 5.63 28.34 -43.29
CA ALA A 46 5.16 27.00 -43.60
C ALA A 46 5.56 25.99 -42.51
N TYR A 47 6.81 26.04 -42.05
CA TYR A 47 7.29 25.20 -40.95
C TYR A 47 6.56 25.48 -39.63
N LEU A 48 6.36 26.75 -39.28
CA LEU A 48 5.63 27.13 -38.06
C LEU A 48 4.19 26.62 -38.08
N LYS A 49 3.49 26.71 -39.22
CA LYS A 49 2.14 26.16 -39.37
C LYS A 49 2.09 24.63 -39.24
N VAL A 50 3.12 23.92 -39.72
CA VAL A 50 3.21 22.45 -39.58
C VAL A 50 3.51 22.08 -38.13
N LYS A 51 4.42 22.80 -37.49
CA LYS A 51 4.76 22.62 -36.07
C LYS A 51 3.56 22.88 -35.17
N GLU A 52 2.81 23.94 -35.41
CA GLU A 52 1.62 24.30 -34.63
C GLU A 52 0.50 23.25 -34.78
N LYS A 53 0.30 22.70 -35.99
CA LYS A 53 -0.61 21.56 -36.20
C LYS A 53 -0.16 20.31 -35.46
N TYR A 54 1.15 20.03 -35.43
CA TYR A 54 1.72 18.89 -34.72
C TYR A 54 1.58 19.04 -33.19
N ASP A 55 1.90 20.22 -32.65
CA ASP A 55 1.80 20.51 -31.23
C ASP A 55 0.33 20.43 -30.76
N MET A 56 -0.62 20.97 -31.55
CA MET A 56 -2.06 20.83 -31.28
C MET A 56 -2.53 19.36 -31.32
N GLN A 57 -2.05 18.55 -32.28
CA GLN A 57 -2.34 17.12 -32.35
C GLN A 57 -1.81 16.38 -31.11
N ARG A 58 -0.59 16.70 -30.71
CA ARG A 58 0.08 16.12 -29.54
C ARG A 58 -0.64 16.48 -28.25
N GLU A 59 -1.06 17.73 -28.06
CA GLU A 59 -1.86 18.13 -26.90
C GLU A 59 -3.23 17.43 -26.86
N LYS A 60 -3.89 17.29 -28.02
CA LYS A 60 -5.17 16.57 -28.12
C LYS A 60 -5.01 15.07 -27.81
N LEU A 61 -3.90 14.47 -28.22
CA LEU A 61 -3.53 13.08 -27.89
C LEU A 61 -3.18 12.94 -26.40
N ALA A 62 -2.38 13.85 -25.84
CA ALA A 62 -2.01 13.87 -24.43
C ALA A 62 -3.22 14.07 -23.52
N GLY A 63 -4.15 14.95 -23.90
CA GLY A 63 -5.43 15.13 -23.23
C GLY A 63 -6.25 13.84 -23.22
N ARG A 64 -6.41 13.18 -24.37
CA ARG A 64 -7.12 11.89 -24.45
C ARG A 64 -6.44 10.78 -23.63
N TYR A 65 -5.12 10.73 -23.60
CA TYR A 65 -4.38 9.81 -22.74
C TYR A 65 -4.66 10.07 -21.27
N LYS A 66 -4.55 11.32 -20.82
CA LYS A 66 -4.80 11.69 -19.42
C LYS A 66 -6.22 11.36 -18.99
N THR A 67 -7.22 11.64 -19.83
CA THR A 67 -8.62 11.27 -19.55
C THR A 67 -8.83 9.76 -19.52
N LYS A 68 -8.21 9.00 -20.43
CA LYS A 68 -8.29 7.53 -20.44
C LYS A 68 -7.61 6.91 -19.22
N THR A 69 -6.42 7.39 -18.84
CA THR A 69 -5.71 6.94 -17.64
C THR A 69 -6.54 7.18 -16.39
N ALA A 70 -7.10 8.39 -16.23
CA ALA A 70 -7.99 8.70 -15.10
C ALA A 70 -9.26 7.82 -15.10
N MET A 71 -9.82 7.52 -16.27
CA MET A 71 -10.96 6.61 -16.40
C MET A 71 -10.60 5.18 -15.96
N TYR A 72 -9.46 4.65 -16.38
CA TYR A 72 -8.99 3.32 -15.96
C TYR A 72 -8.67 3.28 -14.46
N GLU A 73 -8.04 4.32 -13.92
CA GLU A 73 -7.73 4.43 -12.50
C GLU A 73 -9.03 4.43 -11.67
N ALA A 74 -10.01 5.26 -12.05
CA ALA A 74 -11.33 5.28 -11.41
C ALA A 74 -12.08 3.93 -11.53
N LEU A 75 -12.00 3.27 -12.69
CA LEU A 75 -12.66 1.99 -12.94
C LEU A 75 -12.01 0.85 -12.13
N MET A 76 -10.68 0.85 -12.01
CA MET A 76 -9.95 -0.05 -11.12
C MET A 76 -10.34 0.18 -9.66
N PHE A 77 -10.45 1.44 -9.22
CA PHE A 77 -10.95 1.78 -7.88
C PHE A 77 -12.38 1.26 -7.65
N LEU A 78 -13.25 1.42 -8.63
CA LEU A 78 -14.65 1.00 -8.53
C LEU A 78 -14.77 -0.54 -8.49
N LEU A 79 -13.96 -1.26 -9.29
CA LEU A 79 -13.90 -2.72 -9.26
C LEU A 79 -13.35 -3.26 -7.93
N ILE A 80 -12.33 -2.61 -7.37
CA ILE A 80 -11.81 -2.94 -6.04
C ILE A 80 -12.88 -2.68 -4.99
N TRP A 81 -13.55 -1.54 -5.05
CA TRP A 81 -14.62 -1.22 -4.10
C TRP A 81 -15.77 -2.22 -4.20
N TYR A 82 -16.13 -2.63 -5.41
CA TYR A 82 -17.16 -3.64 -5.65
C TYR A 82 -16.74 -5.02 -5.14
N SER A 83 -15.49 -5.45 -5.35
CA SER A 83 -14.99 -6.73 -4.83
C SER A 83 -14.89 -6.72 -3.30
N VAL A 84 -14.43 -5.62 -2.68
CA VAL A 84 -14.44 -5.41 -1.23
C VAL A 84 -15.87 -5.52 -0.70
N SER A 85 -16.81 -4.79 -1.30
CA SER A 85 -18.20 -4.73 -0.85
C SER A 85 -18.90 -6.08 -0.96
N THR A 86 -18.71 -6.80 -2.07
CA THR A 86 -19.30 -8.13 -2.28
C THR A 86 -18.71 -9.18 -1.33
N THR A 87 -17.40 -9.13 -1.07
CA THR A 87 -16.72 -10.01 -0.11
C THR A 87 -17.19 -9.74 1.33
N LEU A 88 -17.33 -8.47 1.71
CA LEU A 88 -17.90 -8.07 3.01
C LEU A 88 -19.36 -8.52 3.17
N PHE A 89 -20.18 -8.42 2.12
CA PHE A 89 -21.55 -8.91 2.14
C PHE A 89 -21.64 -10.44 2.30
N GLN A 90 -20.72 -11.19 1.69
CA GLN A 90 -20.62 -12.64 1.89
C GLN A 90 -20.17 -13.01 3.30
N MET A 91 -19.26 -12.21 3.89
CA MET A 91 -18.80 -12.37 5.26
C MET A 91 -19.93 -12.23 6.29
N ILE A 92 -20.76 -11.21 6.13
CA ILE A 92 -21.92 -10.98 7.03
C ILE A 92 -22.91 -12.15 6.96
N ARG A 93 -22.97 -12.86 5.82
CA ARG A 93 -23.84 -14.03 5.65
C ARG A 93 -23.23 -15.33 6.17
N SER A 94 -21.91 -15.43 6.33
CA SER A 94 -21.25 -16.65 6.81
C SER A 94 -21.30 -16.74 8.33
N LYS A 95 -22.22 -17.56 8.84
CA LYS A 95 -22.36 -17.83 10.28
C LYS A 95 -21.09 -18.43 10.90
N ILE A 96 -20.36 -19.24 10.12
CA ILE A 96 -19.16 -19.96 10.57
C ILE A 96 -18.01 -18.99 10.75
N PHE A 97 -17.84 -18.06 9.81
CA PHE A 97 -16.82 -17.01 9.93
C PHE A 97 -17.12 -16.05 11.08
N ILE A 98 -18.38 -15.62 11.26
CA ILE A 98 -18.77 -14.76 12.39
C ILE A 98 -18.53 -15.46 13.74
N SER A 99 -18.88 -16.74 13.86
CA SER A 99 -18.62 -17.52 15.08
C SER A 99 -17.12 -17.56 15.39
N ASP A 100 -16.30 -17.81 14.38
CA ASP A 100 -14.85 -17.85 14.49
C ASP A 100 -14.24 -16.49 14.87
N CYS A 101 -14.76 -15.39 14.33
CA CYS A 101 -14.42 -14.03 14.74
C CYS A 101 -14.71 -13.81 16.23
N VAL A 102 -15.91 -14.18 16.69
CA VAL A 102 -16.32 -14.00 18.11
C VAL A 102 -15.39 -14.79 19.02
N VAL A 103 -15.12 -16.06 18.70
CA VAL A 103 -14.20 -16.90 19.48
C VAL A 103 -12.79 -16.33 19.48
N PHE A 104 -12.33 -15.76 18.37
CA PHE A 104 -11.02 -15.12 18.30
C PHE A 104 -10.90 -13.91 19.24
N PHE A 105 -11.87 -12.99 19.19
CA PHE A 105 -11.87 -11.81 20.05
C PHE A 105 -12.08 -12.18 21.52
N ASP A 106 -12.89 -13.20 21.81
CA ASP A 106 -13.05 -13.73 23.16
C ASP A 106 -11.74 -14.33 23.70
N THR A 107 -10.99 -15.04 22.85
CA THR A 107 -9.64 -15.55 23.20
C THR A 107 -8.67 -14.40 23.52
N ILE A 108 -8.72 -13.30 22.76
CA ILE A 108 -7.91 -12.10 23.05
C ILE A 108 -8.34 -11.44 24.37
N ALA A 109 -9.65 -11.34 24.61
CA ALA A 109 -10.20 -10.76 25.82
C ALA A 109 -9.78 -11.56 27.06
N THR A 110 -9.93 -12.87 27.03
CA THR A 110 -9.52 -13.78 28.11
C THR A 110 -8.01 -13.77 28.33
N PHE A 111 -7.20 -13.69 27.26
CA PHE A 111 -5.75 -13.53 27.37
C PHE A 111 -5.38 -12.20 28.06
N THR A 112 -6.05 -11.11 27.68
CA THR A 112 -5.85 -9.79 28.30
C THR A 112 -6.24 -9.80 29.77
N GLN A 113 -7.37 -10.43 30.12
CA GLN A 113 -7.81 -10.62 31.50
C GLN A 113 -6.83 -11.47 32.31
N THR A 114 -6.26 -12.51 31.70
CA THR A 114 -5.24 -13.35 32.34
C THR A 114 -4.03 -12.50 32.69
N ILE A 115 -3.46 -11.76 31.73
CA ILE A 115 -2.32 -10.86 31.96
C ILE A 115 -2.65 -9.84 33.06
N ALA A 116 -3.83 -9.23 33.03
CA ALA A 116 -4.28 -8.33 34.08
C ALA A 116 -4.31 -9.02 35.46
N GLY A 117 -4.76 -10.28 35.52
CA GLY A 117 -4.71 -11.12 36.71
C GLY A 117 -3.28 -11.34 37.24
N TRP A 118 -2.31 -11.63 36.38
CA TRP A 118 -0.89 -11.76 36.74
C TRP A 118 -0.32 -10.45 37.30
N VAL A 119 -0.64 -9.31 36.68
CA VAL A 119 -0.20 -7.99 37.15
C VAL A 119 -0.79 -7.68 38.53
N VAL A 120 -2.07 -7.97 38.76
CA VAL A 120 -2.72 -7.79 40.06
C VAL A 120 -2.13 -8.72 41.13
N LEU A 121 -1.79 -9.97 40.77
CA LEU A 121 -1.16 -10.92 41.67
C LEU A 121 0.26 -10.47 42.05
N ALA A 122 1.07 -10.04 41.07
CA ALA A 122 2.39 -9.47 41.32
C ALA A 122 2.29 -8.23 42.24
N GLY A 123 1.30 -7.36 42.02
CA GLY A 123 1.00 -6.23 42.90
C GLY A 123 0.47 -6.61 44.29
N LYS A 124 -0.06 -7.82 44.50
CA LYS A 124 -0.37 -8.37 45.84
C LYS A 124 0.88 -8.91 46.54
N ASN A 125 1.78 -9.58 45.82
CA ASN A 125 3.00 -10.14 46.41
C ASN A 125 3.98 -9.04 46.84
N VAL A 126 4.06 -7.94 46.08
CA VAL A 126 4.87 -6.77 46.47
C VAL A 126 4.22 -6.01 47.64
N ALA A 127 2.90 -6.02 47.74
CA ALA A 127 2.16 -5.44 48.86
C ALA A 127 2.46 -6.13 50.21
N GLN A 128 2.69 -7.44 50.21
CA GLN A 128 3.01 -8.20 51.43
C GLN A 128 4.34 -7.77 52.08
N ILE A 129 5.24 -7.14 51.32
CA ILE A 129 6.49 -6.57 51.85
C ILE A 129 6.21 -5.30 52.70
N SER A 130 5.09 -4.62 52.44
CA SER A 130 4.66 -3.42 53.18
C SER A 130 4.00 -3.72 54.53
N ASP A 131 3.59 -4.96 54.80
CA ASP A 131 2.94 -5.38 56.05
C ASP A 131 3.91 -5.46 57.25
N GLY A 132 5.21 -5.23 57.04
CA GLY A 132 6.21 -5.09 58.10
C GLY A 132 6.15 -3.76 58.88
N ILE A 133 5.23 -2.85 58.55
CA ILE A 133 5.09 -1.52 59.16
C ILE A 133 4.00 -1.56 60.26
N SER A 134 4.35 -1.17 61.48
CA SER A 134 3.53 -1.31 62.69
C SER A 134 2.26 -0.44 62.75
N ASN A 135 2.09 0.53 61.85
CA ASN A 135 0.91 1.40 61.80
C ASN A 135 0.01 1.08 60.59
N PRO A 136 -1.22 0.58 60.80
CA PRO A 136 -2.08 0.07 59.73
C PRO A 136 -2.54 1.14 58.73
N VAL A 137 -2.66 2.40 59.16
CA VAL A 137 -3.06 3.52 58.29
C VAL A 137 -1.91 3.88 57.34
N VAL A 138 -0.68 3.92 57.86
CA VAL A 138 0.52 4.24 57.08
C VAL A 138 0.88 3.10 56.12
N ALA A 139 0.76 1.85 56.58
CA ALA A 139 0.96 0.67 55.73
C ALA A 139 -0.04 0.64 54.55
N GLY A 140 -1.31 0.99 54.78
CA GLY A 140 -2.32 1.05 53.72
C GLY A 140 -2.02 2.11 52.64
N ILE A 141 -1.55 3.30 53.05
CA ILE A 141 -1.18 4.40 52.14
C ILE A 141 0.04 4.03 51.30
N ILE A 142 1.09 3.48 51.92
CA ILE A 142 2.33 3.07 51.25
C ILE A 142 2.06 1.94 50.25
N ASN A 143 1.24 0.96 50.62
CA ASN A 143 0.85 -0.14 49.75
C ASN A 143 0.08 0.35 48.49
N TRP A 144 -0.87 1.27 48.66
CA TRP A 144 -1.59 1.88 47.54
C TRP A 144 -0.66 2.67 46.61
N LEU A 145 0.29 3.43 47.16
CA LEU A 145 1.30 4.17 46.39
C LEU A 145 2.18 3.23 45.57
N ILE A 146 2.69 2.15 46.17
CA ILE A 146 3.53 1.16 45.47
C ILE A 146 2.77 0.47 44.33
N ARG A 147 1.49 0.12 44.56
CA ARG A 147 0.62 -0.47 43.53
C ARG A 147 0.37 0.47 42.35
N ILE A 148 0.06 1.74 42.61
CA ILE A 148 -0.12 2.74 41.54
C ILE A 148 1.17 2.92 40.75
N LEU A 149 2.33 2.93 41.43
CA LEU A 149 3.62 3.16 40.79
C LEU A 149 4.04 1.99 39.89
N ILE A 150 3.78 0.74 40.32
CA ILE A 150 4.06 -0.47 39.54
C ILE A 150 3.06 -0.61 38.37
N CYS A 151 1.75 -0.51 38.63
CA CYS A 151 0.75 -0.58 37.56
C CYS A 151 0.93 0.56 36.55
N GLY A 152 1.15 1.79 37.02
CA GLY A 152 1.41 2.95 36.17
C GLY A 152 2.69 2.81 35.37
N GLY A 153 3.79 2.40 36.00
CA GLY A 153 5.07 2.16 35.32
C GLY A 153 5.00 1.06 34.27
N CYS A 154 4.32 -0.05 34.55
CA CYS A 154 4.10 -1.13 33.59
C CYS A 154 3.23 -0.71 32.41
N LEU A 155 2.13 0.01 32.65
CA LEU A 155 1.25 0.50 31.58
C LEU A 155 1.98 1.49 30.66
N VAL A 156 2.74 2.42 31.25
CA VAL A 156 3.54 3.39 30.47
C VAL A 156 4.65 2.69 29.69
N GLY A 157 5.35 1.72 30.29
CA GLY A 157 6.40 0.95 29.62
C GLY A 157 5.89 0.13 28.44
N VAL A 158 4.77 -0.58 28.63
CA VAL A 158 4.10 -1.33 27.54
C VAL A 158 3.60 -0.38 26.45
N GLY A 159 3.01 0.76 26.84
CA GLY A 159 2.56 1.78 25.88
C GLY A 159 3.69 2.34 25.02
N ILE A 160 4.85 2.61 25.61
CA ILE A 160 6.03 3.11 24.86
C ILE A 160 6.58 2.02 23.93
N LEU A 161 6.67 0.76 24.38
CA LEU A 161 7.13 -0.35 23.55
C LEU A 161 6.20 -0.60 22.37
N LEU A 162 4.88 -0.61 22.60
CA LEU A 162 3.88 -0.74 21.55
C LEU A 162 3.96 0.44 20.58
N ALA A 163 4.01 1.68 21.06
CA ALA A 163 4.15 2.85 20.21
C ALA A 163 5.44 2.82 19.36
N PHE A 164 6.56 2.33 19.91
CA PHE A 164 7.81 2.19 19.17
C PHE A 164 7.70 1.15 18.04
N ILE A 165 7.08 0.00 18.34
CA ILE A 165 6.81 -1.05 17.35
C ILE A 165 5.84 -0.54 16.28
N GLU A 166 4.76 0.13 16.69
CA GLU A 166 3.77 0.73 15.79
C GLU A 166 4.39 1.80 14.90
N ILE A 167 5.28 2.66 15.40
CA ILE A 167 5.96 3.68 14.58
C ILE A 167 6.89 3.01 13.56
N LYS A 168 7.62 1.95 13.95
CA LYS A 168 8.46 1.17 13.03
C LYS A 168 7.63 0.46 11.97
N ILE A 169 6.53 -0.18 12.36
CA ILE A 169 5.58 -0.83 11.47
C ILE A 169 4.90 0.20 10.57
N ALA A 170 4.47 1.34 11.09
CA ALA A 170 3.84 2.42 10.33
C ALA A 170 4.81 3.08 9.35
N GLY A 171 6.10 3.20 9.70
CA GLY A 171 7.16 3.63 8.77
C GLY A 171 7.40 2.59 7.65
N LEU A 172 7.36 1.30 8.00
CA LEU A 172 7.39 0.21 7.04
C LEU A 172 6.14 0.24 6.15
N TYR A 173 4.96 0.36 6.74
CA TYR A 173 3.69 0.46 6.04
C TYR A 173 3.66 1.71 5.17
N LYS A 174 4.13 2.88 5.60
CA LYS A 174 4.12 4.09 4.76
C LYS A 174 5.01 3.97 3.51
N LYS A 175 6.09 3.17 3.55
CA LYS A 175 6.94 2.85 2.40
C LYS A 175 6.38 1.71 1.52
N TYR A 176 5.35 1.00 1.98
CA TYR A 176 4.79 -0.21 1.33
C TYR A 176 3.27 -0.16 1.07
N CYS A 177 2.54 0.76 1.70
CA CYS A 177 1.09 0.81 1.79
C CYS A 177 0.60 1.95 0.90
N TRP A 178 0.48 1.61 -0.38
CA TRP A 178 -0.68 1.84 -1.23
C TRP A 178 -0.60 0.93 -2.47
N ASP A 179 0.08 -0.21 -2.35
CA ASP A 179 0.22 -1.10 -3.48
C ASP A 179 -1.05 -1.97 -3.57
N MET A 180 -1.91 -1.61 -4.53
CA MET A 180 -3.22 -2.23 -4.79
C MET A 180 -3.18 -3.77 -4.78
N ILE A 181 -2.01 -4.34 -5.09
CA ILE A 181 -1.73 -5.78 -5.04
C ILE A 181 -1.94 -6.37 -3.64
N THR A 182 -1.44 -5.73 -2.57
CA THR A 182 -1.60 -6.26 -1.21
C THR A 182 -3.06 -6.27 -0.78
N ILE A 183 -3.82 -5.23 -1.15
CA ILE A 183 -5.26 -5.15 -0.89
C ILE A 183 -5.99 -6.25 -1.67
N MET A 184 -5.68 -6.43 -2.95
CA MET A 184 -6.24 -7.52 -3.77
C MET A 184 -5.92 -8.90 -3.18
N VAL A 185 -4.68 -9.13 -2.71
CA VAL A 185 -4.29 -10.40 -2.09
C VAL A 185 -5.09 -10.67 -0.81
N ILE A 186 -5.29 -9.66 0.05
CA ILE A 186 -6.12 -9.78 1.25
C ILE A 186 -7.56 -10.14 0.89
N LEU A 187 -8.12 -9.50 -0.14
CA LEU A 187 -9.50 -9.74 -0.56
C LEU A 187 -9.68 -11.13 -1.16
N VAL A 188 -8.74 -11.56 -2.01
CA VAL A 188 -8.78 -12.89 -2.64
C VAL A 188 -8.56 -13.99 -1.58
N SER A 189 -7.59 -13.83 -0.68
CA SER A 189 -7.37 -14.80 0.39
C SER A 189 -8.58 -14.91 1.32
N MET A 190 -9.24 -13.78 1.59
CA MET A 190 -10.47 -13.75 2.38
C MET A 190 -11.64 -14.43 1.66
N ALA A 191 -11.81 -14.22 0.36
CA ALA A 191 -12.85 -14.90 -0.42
C ALA A 191 -12.64 -16.42 -0.44
N ILE A 192 -11.39 -16.87 -0.58
CA ILE A 192 -11.04 -18.29 -0.52
C ILE A 192 -11.34 -18.89 0.86
N ALA A 193 -10.96 -18.20 1.94
CA ALA A 193 -11.23 -18.65 3.30
C ALA A 193 -12.73 -18.76 3.62
N ILE A 194 -13.56 -17.89 3.04
CA ILE A 194 -15.02 -17.97 3.21
C ILE A 194 -15.61 -19.10 2.38
N TYR A 195 -15.26 -19.19 1.09
CA TYR A 195 -15.85 -20.18 0.18
C TYR A 195 -15.45 -21.61 0.53
N PHE A 196 -14.17 -21.83 0.86
CA PHE A 196 -13.65 -23.14 1.27
C PHE A 196 -13.65 -23.33 2.79
N GLY A 197 -14.29 -22.43 3.55
CA GLY A 197 -14.19 -22.44 5.01
C GLY A 197 -14.59 -23.76 5.66
N ASP A 198 -15.65 -24.39 5.15
CA ASP A 198 -16.14 -25.68 5.65
C ASP A 198 -15.15 -26.81 5.38
N TRP A 199 -14.61 -26.85 4.17
CA TRP A 199 -13.61 -27.84 3.77
C TRP A 199 -12.27 -27.64 4.49
N ILE A 200 -11.84 -26.38 4.66
CA ILE A 200 -10.64 -26.03 5.41
C ILE A 200 -10.79 -26.46 6.87
N LYS A 201 -11.95 -26.26 7.49
CA LYS A 201 -12.21 -26.70 8.87
C LYS A 201 -12.20 -28.21 9.04
N GLU A 202 -12.68 -28.93 8.03
CA GLU A 202 -12.64 -30.40 8.01
C GLU A 202 -11.20 -30.93 7.99
N VAL A 203 -10.32 -30.28 7.23
CA VAL A 203 -8.89 -30.66 7.12
C VAL A 203 -8.07 -30.13 8.30
N LEU A 204 -8.36 -28.91 8.75
CA LEU A 204 -7.65 -28.19 9.81
C LEU A 204 -8.67 -27.56 10.77
N PRO A 205 -8.89 -28.12 11.97
CA PRO A 205 -9.83 -27.60 12.96
C PRO A 205 -9.26 -26.37 13.69
N ILE A 206 -8.76 -25.40 12.93
CA ILE A 206 -8.18 -24.14 13.40
C ILE A 206 -9.15 -23.01 13.03
N ASN A 207 -9.15 -21.94 13.82
CA ASN A 207 -9.95 -20.74 13.55
C ASN A 207 -9.59 -20.13 12.17
N LEU A 208 -10.58 -19.98 11.30
CA LEU A 208 -10.40 -19.47 9.93
C LEU A 208 -9.82 -18.05 9.91
N LEU A 209 -10.20 -17.21 10.89
CA LEU A 209 -9.67 -15.85 11.00
C LEU A 209 -8.18 -15.85 11.36
N PHE A 210 -7.76 -16.76 12.24
CA PHE A 210 -6.35 -16.89 12.61
C PHE A 210 -5.51 -17.36 11.42
N LEU A 211 -6.01 -18.35 10.67
CA LEU A 211 -5.36 -18.85 9.46
C LEU A 211 -5.22 -17.75 8.40
N LEU A 212 -6.27 -16.95 8.20
CA LEU A 212 -6.25 -15.80 7.30
C LEU A 212 -5.18 -14.78 7.73
N LEU A 213 -5.13 -14.40 9.01
CA LEU A 213 -4.11 -13.47 9.51
C LEU A 213 -2.68 -14.03 9.35
N PHE A 214 -2.50 -15.34 9.56
CA PHE A 214 -1.21 -16.00 9.40
C PHE A 214 -0.72 -15.97 7.94
N VAL A 215 -1.58 -16.29 6.98
CA VAL A 215 -1.23 -16.23 5.54
C VAL A 215 -0.82 -14.81 5.14
N GLN A 216 -1.55 -13.80 5.62
CA GLN A 216 -1.21 -12.39 5.40
C GLN A 216 0.16 -12.03 5.98
N LEU A 217 0.45 -12.45 7.22
CA LEU A 217 1.75 -12.22 7.86
C LEU A 217 2.90 -12.86 7.08
N VAL A 218 2.73 -14.11 6.62
CA VAL A 218 3.73 -14.82 5.81
C VAL A 218 3.95 -14.08 4.48
N TYR A 219 2.88 -13.66 3.80
CA TYR A 219 2.99 -12.90 2.55
C TYR A 219 3.76 -11.59 2.73
N VAL A 220 3.43 -10.81 3.77
CA VAL A 220 4.14 -9.57 4.09
C VAL A 220 5.60 -9.84 4.45
N GLY A 221 5.88 -10.91 5.21
CA GLY A 221 7.24 -11.33 5.57
C GLY A 221 8.09 -11.71 4.35
N ILE A 222 7.55 -12.51 3.43
CA ILE A 222 8.23 -12.86 2.18
C ILE A 222 8.50 -11.61 1.34
N ARG A 223 7.51 -10.73 1.21
CA ARG A 223 7.66 -9.49 0.45
C ARG A 223 8.73 -8.58 1.04
N TRP A 224 8.79 -8.49 2.37
CA TRP A 224 9.82 -7.76 3.09
C TRP A 224 11.21 -8.36 2.86
N TYR A 225 11.33 -9.69 2.94
CA TYR A 225 12.58 -10.40 2.67
C TYR A 225 13.09 -10.15 1.24
N VAL A 226 12.22 -10.29 0.24
CA VAL A 226 12.56 -10.07 -1.17
C VAL A 226 12.99 -8.62 -1.44
N LYS A 227 12.33 -7.64 -0.82
CA LYS A 227 12.68 -6.23 -1.01
C LYS A 227 13.94 -5.82 -0.25
N GLY A 228 14.15 -6.32 0.98
CA GLY A 228 15.40 -6.13 1.71
C GLY A 228 16.59 -6.74 0.98
N TRP A 229 16.39 -7.90 0.35
CA TRP A 229 17.39 -8.52 -0.52
C TRP A 229 17.67 -7.70 -1.79
N ARG A 230 16.65 -7.07 -2.38
CA ARG A 230 16.80 -6.19 -3.55
C ARG A 230 17.54 -4.89 -3.22
N GLU A 231 17.20 -4.25 -2.10
CA GLU A 231 17.87 -3.04 -1.61
C GLU A 231 19.35 -3.31 -1.30
N ASN A 232 19.68 -4.47 -0.72
CA ASN A 232 21.08 -4.88 -0.47
C ASN A 232 21.90 -5.17 -1.74
N ARG A 233 21.25 -5.39 -2.89
CA ARG A 233 21.93 -5.63 -4.18
C ARG A 233 22.04 -4.40 -5.07
N GLY A 234 21.61 -3.22 -4.60
CA GLY A 234 21.76 -1.97 -5.34
C GLY A 234 20.83 -1.79 -6.55
N TYR A 235 19.82 -2.66 -6.73
CA TYR A 235 18.76 -2.44 -7.71
C TYR A 235 17.70 -1.53 -7.07
N VAL A 236 17.96 -0.21 -7.06
CA VAL A 236 16.98 0.83 -6.72
C VAL A 236 16.25 1.29 -7.97
#